data_AF-A0A352UWD2-F1
#
_entry.id   AF-A0A352UWD2-F1
#
_cell.length_a   1.000
_cell.length_b   1.000
_cell.length_c   1.000
_cell.angle_alpha   90.00
_cell.angle_beta   90.00
_cell.angle_gamma   90.00
#
_symmetry.space_group_name_H-M   'P 1'
#
loop_
_entity.id
_entity.type
_entity.pdbx_description
1 polymer ?
#
loop_
_entity_poly.entity_id
_entity_poly.type
_entity_poly.pdbx_seq_one_letter_code
_entity_poly.pdbx_strand_id
1 'polypeptide(L)'
;MVAYSFKQRFAAQIADGSKAQTVRAPRRRHARPGEMIQLYAGMRSSNCVRIAPDALCTSVEPITIVFNSEGMIVGIWIDGAMVEDMDRFALADGFESLAAMSEFWATSHGLSREFRGVLVRWVPVGRVQQ
;
A
#
# COMPACT_ATOMS: atom_id res chain seq x y z
N MET A 1 3.56 16.49 8.77
CA MET A 1 3.57 15.84 7.45
C MET A 1 3.98 14.38 7.62
N VAL A 2 3.35 13.46 6.90
CA VAL A 2 3.57 12.01 7.07
C VAL A 2 4.36 11.46 5.89
N ALA A 3 5.43 10.74 6.18
CA ALA A 3 6.20 10.03 5.17
C ALA A 3 5.90 8.52 5.19
N TYR A 4 5.86 7.93 4.01
CA TYR A 4 5.74 6.50 3.78
C TYR A 4 6.96 6.01 2.99
N SER A 5 7.67 5.03 3.55
CA SER A 5 8.77 4.35 2.85
C SER A 5 8.26 3.10 2.15
N PHE A 6 8.73 2.87 0.94
CA PHE A 6 8.39 1.73 0.10
C PHE A 6 9.64 0.88 -0.19
N LYS A 7 9.42 -0.39 -0.53
CA LYS A 7 10.47 -1.22 -1.13
C LYS A 7 10.74 -0.73 -2.56
N GLN A 8 11.98 -0.85 -3.02
CA GLN A 8 12.43 -0.29 -4.30
C GLN A 8 11.58 -0.75 -5.50
N ARG A 9 11.08 -2.00 -5.49
CA ARG A 9 10.22 -2.55 -6.54
C ARG A 9 8.97 -1.73 -6.87
N PHE A 10 8.47 -0.93 -5.91
CA PHE A 10 7.27 -0.12 -6.09
C PHE A 10 7.58 1.31 -6.55
N ALA A 11 8.86 1.72 -6.57
CA ALA A 11 9.22 3.11 -6.82
C ALA A 11 8.79 3.59 -8.22
N ALA A 12 9.01 2.78 -9.26
CA ALA A 12 8.63 3.12 -10.63
C ALA A 12 7.11 3.33 -10.76
N GLN A 13 6.31 2.41 -10.25
CA GLN A 13 4.84 2.47 -10.30
C GLN A 13 4.26 3.63 -9.47
N ILE A 14 4.93 4.01 -8.38
CA ILE A 14 4.52 5.19 -7.60
C ILE A 14 4.85 6.47 -8.38
N ALA A 15 6.04 6.52 -9.00
CA ALA A 15 6.49 7.68 -9.78
C ALA A 15 5.62 7.92 -11.03
N ASP A 16 5.21 6.87 -11.73
CA ASP A 16 4.31 6.96 -12.90
C ASP A 16 2.81 7.08 -12.51
N GLY A 17 2.48 6.91 -11.23
CA GLY A 17 1.12 7.02 -10.69
C GLY A 17 0.22 5.79 -10.91
N SER A 18 0.76 4.68 -11.42
CA SER A 18 0.03 3.40 -11.52
C SER A 18 -0.24 2.76 -10.15
N LYS A 19 0.62 3.03 -9.15
CA LYS A 19 0.40 2.67 -7.74
C LYS A 19 0.12 3.91 -6.90
N ALA A 20 -1.11 3.99 -6.38
CA ALA A 20 -1.60 5.12 -5.59
C ALA A 20 -2.21 4.74 -4.22
N GLN A 21 -1.88 3.53 -3.73
CA GLN A 21 -2.30 3.06 -2.42
C GLN A 21 -1.22 2.25 -1.70
N THR A 22 -1.36 2.09 -0.38
CA THR A 22 -0.49 1.25 0.45
C THR A 22 -1.22 0.72 1.69
N VAL A 23 -1.02 -0.56 1.99
CA VAL A 23 -1.41 -1.16 3.27
C VAL A 23 -0.33 -0.93 4.32
N ARG A 24 -0.70 -0.53 5.55
CA ARG A 24 0.23 -0.22 6.64
C ARG A 24 -0.26 -0.74 7.98
N ALA A 25 0.67 -1.24 8.78
CA ALA A 25 0.40 -1.59 10.17
C ALA A 25 -0.09 -0.36 10.96
N PRO A 26 -0.88 -0.56 12.03
CA PRO A 26 -1.25 0.52 12.93
C PRO A 26 -0.01 1.20 13.50
N ARG A 27 -0.09 2.52 13.67
CA ARG A 27 0.91 3.31 14.40
C ARG A 27 0.21 4.51 15.03
N ARG A 28 0.90 5.20 15.93
CA ARG A 28 0.37 6.38 16.66
C ARG A 28 -0.34 7.39 15.76
N ARG A 29 0.16 7.61 14.53
CA ARG A 29 -0.46 8.53 13.57
C ARG A 29 -0.17 8.12 12.13
N HIS A 30 -1.22 8.00 11.33
CA HIS A 30 -1.16 7.99 9.86
C HIS A 30 -1.51 9.38 9.29
N ALA A 31 -1.42 9.53 7.98
CA ALA A 31 -1.98 10.70 7.30
C ALA A 31 -3.49 10.78 7.55
N ARG A 32 -4.08 11.94 7.29
CA ARG A 32 -5.53 12.12 7.22
C ARG A 32 -5.92 12.56 5.81
N PRO A 33 -7.15 12.27 5.35
CA PRO A 33 -7.65 12.85 4.11
C PRO A 33 -7.47 14.38 4.10
N GLY A 34 -6.96 14.91 2.99
CA GLY A 34 -6.63 16.33 2.83
C GLY A 34 -5.19 16.70 3.22
N GLU A 35 -4.42 15.81 3.85
CA GLU A 35 -3.01 16.08 4.19
C GLU A 35 -2.06 15.69 3.05
N MET A 36 -0.97 16.44 2.90
CA MET A 36 0.14 16.05 2.02
C MET A 36 0.97 14.93 2.65
N ILE A 37 1.31 13.93 1.83
CA ILE A 37 2.17 12.79 2.17
C ILE A 37 3.43 12.78 1.34
N GLN A 38 4.52 12.31 1.93
CA GLN A 38 5.80 12.16 1.25
C GLN A 38 6.06 10.68 0.94
N LEU A 39 6.54 10.40 -0.26
CA LEU A 39 6.75 9.05 -0.78
C LEU A 39 8.24 8.81 -0.99
N TYR A 40 8.80 7.85 -0.25
CA TYR A 40 10.24 7.56 -0.24
C TYR A 40 10.53 6.08 -0.47
N ALA A 41 11.73 5.77 -0.95
CA ALA A 41 12.33 4.44 -0.87
C ALA A 41 13.59 4.49 0.01
N GLY A 42 13.92 3.39 0.68
CA GLY A 42 15.17 3.27 1.44
C GLY A 42 15.31 4.20 2.66
N MET A 43 14.21 4.66 3.27
CA MET A 43 14.29 5.56 4.44
C MET A 43 15.14 4.96 5.56
N ARG A 44 15.89 5.83 6.26
CA ARG A 44 16.86 5.49 7.32
C ARG A 44 18.06 4.67 6.85
N SER A 45 18.36 4.71 5.55
CA SER A 45 19.64 4.27 4.99
C SER A 45 20.24 5.38 4.13
N SER A 46 21.51 5.22 3.73
CA SER A 46 22.17 6.12 2.77
C SER A 46 21.53 6.10 1.37
N ASN A 47 20.71 5.10 1.07
CA ASN A 47 20.00 4.94 -0.20
C ASN A 47 18.58 5.55 -0.14
N CYS A 48 18.35 6.51 0.75
CA CYS A 48 17.06 7.17 0.88
C CYS A 48 16.80 8.06 -0.34
N VAL A 49 15.74 7.77 -1.10
CA VAL A 49 15.38 8.51 -2.31
C VAL A 49 13.91 8.91 -2.24
N ARG A 50 13.62 10.18 -2.53
CA ARG A 50 12.23 10.64 -2.72
C ARG A 50 11.73 10.13 -4.08
N ILE A 51 10.62 9.41 -4.07
CA ILE A 51 10.09 8.76 -5.28
C ILE A 51 9.37 9.77 -6.18
N ALA A 52 8.62 10.69 -5.57
CA ALA A 52 7.77 11.64 -6.28
C ALA A 52 7.53 12.92 -5.46
N PRO A 53 6.96 13.99 -6.06
CA PRO A 53 6.42 15.12 -5.31
C PRO A 53 5.44 14.70 -4.21
N ASP A 54 5.15 15.61 -3.27
CA ASP A 54 4.19 15.31 -2.22
C ASP A 54 2.82 15.05 -2.82
N ALA A 55 2.14 14.02 -2.34
CA ALA A 55 0.83 13.60 -2.84
C ALA A 55 -0.26 13.96 -1.84
N LEU A 56 -1.44 14.34 -2.33
CA LEU A 56 -2.61 14.58 -1.48
C LEU A 56 -3.20 13.24 -1.01
N CYS A 57 -3.23 13.01 0.30
CA CYS A 57 -3.94 11.86 0.87
C CYS A 57 -5.44 12.00 0.66
N THR A 58 -6.05 10.98 0.07
CA THR A 58 -7.48 10.97 -0.26
C THR A 58 -8.29 10.13 0.71
N SER A 59 -7.72 9.03 1.21
CA SER A 59 -8.40 8.18 2.20
C SER A 59 -7.42 7.46 3.12
N VAL A 60 -7.87 7.18 4.34
CA VAL A 60 -7.24 6.28 5.31
C VAL A 60 -8.34 5.45 5.94
N GLU A 61 -8.44 4.19 5.53
CA GLU A 61 -9.53 3.29 5.91
C GLU A 61 -8.98 2.08 6.66
N PRO A 62 -9.70 1.54 7.66
CA PRO A 62 -9.34 0.26 8.27
C PRO A 62 -9.31 -0.83 7.20
N ILE A 63 -8.29 -1.69 7.24
CA ILE A 63 -8.21 -2.86 6.37
C ILE A 63 -7.88 -4.12 7.17
N THR A 64 -8.59 -5.20 6.84
CA THR A 64 -8.30 -6.55 7.32
C THR A 64 -7.96 -7.43 6.13
N ILE A 65 -6.85 -8.17 6.20
CA ILE A 65 -6.46 -9.18 5.21
C ILE A 65 -6.44 -10.53 5.94
N VAL A 66 -7.14 -11.51 5.40
CA VAL A 66 -7.24 -12.87 5.94
C VAL A 66 -6.46 -13.82 5.04
N PHE A 67 -5.72 -14.74 5.65
CA PHE A 67 -4.90 -15.72 4.94
C PHE A 67 -5.29 -17.15 5.32
N ASN A 68 -5.12 -18.09 4.41
CA ASN A 68 -5.20 -19.52 4.72
C ASN A 68 -3.89 -20.03 5.38
N SER A 69 -3.83 -21.32 5.70
CA SER A 69 -2.65 -21.96 6.31
C SER A 69 -1.38 -21.94 5.44
N GLU A 70 -1.52 -21.75 4.13
CA GLU A 70 -0.42 -21.66 3.17
C GLU A 70 0.04 -20.20 2.97
N GLY A 71 -0.60 -19.23 3.62
CA GLY A 71 -0.28 -17.80 3.48
C GLY A 71 -0.94 -17.14 2.26
N MET A 72 -1.85 -17.82 1.58
CA MET A 72 -2.64 -17.24 0.50
C MET A 72 -3.70 -16.29 1.04
N ILE A 73 -3.83 -15.11 0.45
CA ILE A 73 -4.92 -14.18 0.77
C ILE A 73 -6.24 -14.81 0.31
N VAL A 74 -7.17 -14.97 1.25
CA VAL A 74 -8.51 -15.53 1.01
C VAL A 74 -9.63 -14.53 1.26
N GLY A 75 -9.30 -13.33 1.74
CA GLY A 75 -10.27 -12.26 1.87
C GLY A 75 -9.63 -10.95 2.28
N ILE A 76 -10.22 -9.86 1.81
CA ILE A 76 -9.83 -8.49 2.13
C ILE A 76 -11.09 -7.71 2.47
N TRP A 77 -11.08 -6.99 3.59
CA TRP A 77 -12.15 -6.09 4.00
C TRP A 77 -11.60 -4.68 4.18
N ILE A 78 -12.28 -3.69 3.61
CA ILE A 78 -11.97 -2.26 3.75
C ILE A 78 -13.18 -1.62 4.41
N ASP A 79 -12.96 -1.00 5.56
CA ASP A 79 -14.02 -0.40 6.39
C ASP A 79 -15.22 -1.34 6.63
N GLY A 80 -14.93 -2.63 6.81
CA GLY A 80 -15.93 -3.69 7.03
C GLY A 80 -16.63 -4.22 5.77
N ALA A 81 -16.41 -3.62 4.60
CA ALA A 81 -16.93 -4.10 3.32
C ALA A 81 -15.93 -5.06 2.65
N MET A 82 -16.41 -6.21 2.16
CA MET A 82 -15.58 -7.17 1.45
C MET A 82 -15.15 -6.62 0.09
N VAL A 83 -13.87 -6.78 -0.25
CA VAL A 83 -13.36 -6.48 -1.58
C VAL A 83 -13.74 -7.62 -2.52
N GLU A 84 -14.65 -7.35 -3.46
CA GLU A 84 -15.09 -8.35 -4.44
C GLU A 84 -13.99 -8.68 -5.45
N ASP A 85 -13.30 -7.66 -5.97
CA ASP A 85 -12.22 -7.81 -6.96
C ASP A 85 -10.84 -7.66 -6.29
N MET A 86 -10.38 -8.77 -5.71
CA MET A 86 -9.09 -8.84 -5.01
C MET A 86 -7.89 -8.74 -5.96
N ASP A 87 -8.01 -9.18 -7.21
CA ASP A 87 -6.95 -9.03 -8.21
C ASP A 87 -6.77 -7.55 -8.58
N ARG A 88 -7.88 -6.81 -8.79
CA ARG A 88 -7.82 -5.37 -9.00
C ARG A 88 -7.22 -4.64 -7.81
N PHE A 89 -7.52 -5.09 -6.59
CA PHE A 89 -6.89 -4.56 -5.39
C PHE A 89 -5.38 -4.79 -5.37
N ALA A 90 -4.92 -6.00 -5.70
CA ALA A 90 -3.50 -6.34 -5.77
C ALA A 90 -2.77 -5.50 -6.84
N LEU A 91 -3.38 -5.34 -8.02
CA LEU A 91 -2.87 -4.47 -9.09
C LEU A 91 -2.74 -3.01 -8.63
N ALA A 92 -3.75 -2.46 -7.96
CA ALA A 92 -3.71 -1.10 -7.43
C ALA A 92 -2.66 -0.94 -6.32
N ASP A 93 -2.39 -1.99 -5.54
CA ASP A 93 -1.28 -2.04 -4.58
C ASP A 93 0.07 -2.43 -5.23
N GLY A 94 0.15 -2.47 -6.56
CA GLY A 94 1.39 -2.58 -7.32
C GLY A 94 1.96 -3.99 -7.47
N PHE A 95 1.14 -5.00 -7.22
CA PHE A 95 1.45 -6.39 -7.52
C PHE A 95 0.89 -6.77 -8.89
N GLU A 96 1.43 -7.80 -9.52
CA GLU A 96 0.93 -8.31 -10.81
C GLU A 96 -0.31 -9.20 -10.67
N SER A 97 -0.55 -9.75 -9.48
CA SER A 97 -1.66 -10.64 -9.16
C SER A 97 -1.88 -10.75 -7.64
N LEU A 98 -3.04 -11.28 -7.23
CA LEU A 98 -3.28 -11.63 -5.83
C LEU A 98 -2.29 -12.69 -5.30
N ALA A 99 -1.85 -13.61 -6.15
CA ALA A 99 -0.87 -14.63 -5.79
C ALA A 99 0.50 -14.00 -5.47
N ALA A 100 0.99 -13.09 -6.32
CA ALA A 100 2.25 -12.37 -6.08
C ALA A 100 2.18 -11.48 -4.82
N MET A 101 1.00 -10.92 -4.53
CA MET A 101 0.77 -10.22 -3.26
C MET A 101 0.85 -11.18 -2.07
N SER A 102 0.20 -12.33 -2.15
CA SER A 102 0.20 -13.34 -1.08
C SER A 102 1.62 -13.83 -0.74
N GLU A 103 2.39 -14.20 -1.75
CA GLU A 103 3.80 -14.62 -1.60
C GLU A 103 4.64 -13.52 -0.94
N PHE A 104 4.45 -12.28 -1.36
CA PHE A 104 5.15 -11.14 -0.77
C PHE A 104 4.81 -10.97 0.71
N TRP A 105 3.54 -11.12 1.10
CA TRP A 105 3.11 -11.03 2.48
C TRP A 105 3.69 -12.16 3.33
N ALA A 106 3.58 -13.41 2.87
CA ALA A 106 4.15 -14.57 3.55
C ALA A 106 5.66 -14.43 3.76
N THR A 107 6.39 -13.96 2.74
CA THR A 107 7.85 -13.74 2.81
C THR A 107 8.22 -12.56 3.71
N SER A 108 7.45 -11.47 3.68
CA SER A 108 7.80 -10.23 4.41
C SER A 108 7.37 -10.23 5.87
N HIS A 109 6.35 -11.00 6.22
CA HIS A 109 5.69 -10.94 7.53
C HIS A 109 5.55 -12.32 8.21
N GLY A 110 5.92 -13.41 7.53
CA GLY A 110 5.68 -14.77 7.98
C GLY A 110 4.23 -15.20 7.77
N LEU A 111 3.92 -16.45 8.12
CA LEU A 111 2.56 -16.98 8.07
C LEU A 111 1.74 -16.42 9.25
N SER A 112 0.64 -15.75 8.94
CA SER A 112 -0.37 -15.29 9.90
C SER A 112 -1.74 -15.66 9.37
N ARG A 113 -2.74 -15.81 10.25
CA ARG A 113 -4.14 -16.00 9.82
C ARG A 113 -4.80 -14.68 9.42
N GLU A 114 -4.32 -13.56 9.96
CA GLU A 114 -4.93 -12.26 9.76
C GLU A 114 -3.88 -11.14 9.88
N PHE A 115 -4.09 -10.08 9.13
CA PHE A 115 -3.45 -8.78 9.32
C PHE A 115 -4.53 -7.70 9.48
N ARG A 116 -4.34 -6.80 10.44
CA ARG A 116 -5.18 -5.61 10.64
C ARG A 116 -4.34 -4.36 10.55
N GLY A 117 -4.80 -3.38 9.78
CA GLY A 117 -4.06 -2.14 9.59
C GLY A 117 -4.92 -1.05 8.97
N VAL A 118 -4.28 -0.18 8.21
CA VAL A 118 -4.95 0.83 7.40
C VAL A 118 -4.53 0.73 5.95
N LEU A 119 -5.46 1.01 5.06
CA LEU A 119 -5.21 1.30 3.66
C LEU A 119 -5.16 2.81 3.49
N VAL A 120 -4.03 3.30 2.99
CA VAL A 120 -3.82 4.73 2.70
C VAL A 120 -3.83 4.92 1.20
N ARG A 121 -4.63 5.86 0.71
CA ARG A 121 -4.71 6.25 -0.71
C ARG A 121 -4.33 7.71 -0.90
N TRP A 122 -3.84 8.01 -2.10
CA TRP A 122 -3.46 9.37 -2.50
C TRP A 122 -3.79 9.66 -3.96
N VAL A 123 -3.78 10.94 -4.32
CA VAL A 123 -3.88 11.38 -5.72
C VAL A 123 -2.64 10.90 -6.49
N PRO A 124 -2.80 10.16 -7.61
CA PRO A 124 -1.67 9.75 -8.45
C PRO A 124 -0.80 10.93 -8.89
N VAL A 125 0.51 10.81 -8.74
CA VAL A 125 1.49 11.90 -8.97
C VAL A 125 2.04 11.96 -10.40
N GLY A 126 1.97 10.86 -11.17
CA GLY A 126 2.54 10.75 -12.52
C GLY A 126 1.57 10.99 -13.69
N ARG A 127 0.28 11.19 -13.43
CA ARG A 127 -0.68 11.61 -14.47
C ARG A 127 -0.74 13.13 -14.54
N VAL A 128 0.11 13.71 -15.38
CA VAL A 128 -0.20 15.03 -15.94
C VAL A 128 -1.42 14.81 -16.84
N GLN A 129 -2.56 15.39 -16.46
CA GLN A 129 -3.68 15.57 -17.40
C GLN A 129 -3.14 16.41 -18.56
N GLN A 130 -3.06 15.82 -19.75
CA GLN A 130 -3.10 16.60 -20.98
C GLN A 130 -4.55 16.95 -21.27
#